data_AF-A0A536P290-F1
#
_entry.id   AF-A0A536P290-F1
#
_cell.length_a   1.000
_cell.length_b   1.000
_cell.length_c   1.000
_cell.angle_alpha   90.00
_cell.angle_beta   90.00
_cell.angle_gamma   90.00
#
_symmetry.space_group_name_H-M   'P 1'
#
loop_
_entity.id
_entity.type
_entity.pdbx_description
1 polymer ?
#
loop_
_entity_poly.entity_id
_entity_poly.type
_entity_poly.pdbx_seq_one_letter_code
_entity_poly.pdbx_strand_id
1 'polypeptide(L)'
;QLARLLGYFVGDGAVAGRTPEFINADPEIVADFKAAIAGHFPTCHINQHGLHYVVCGYFQKTRVPGTQKGNPVARWLKKFNLWGKKAEFKRFPDVAWRWDKETLKEFVRGLMSCDGSIFRTQNGRPRIEFGVASEGLAKDVHHAFVRFGIVARLYRKSERCWRVQITDSESVARYQAEIGWIGEKVSRFPTDLPQFRSNNGHLPVMVWAKVGQAAAMQGLGWSKLAVLAGERSHTSKFETYNPRRNHGLSQRRLGVFNEVLEDWWLSELANPELYWDRIVSIEPVGEQHVYDLAVPSGANFIAEDVLVHNTSLTLNIAQHASIQYKIPVAIFSLEMSEQQLVTRLLCSEASVDSYRLRTGLLKDAEWPRIAQAMGALSEAQIYIDDSPNVSVMEMRTKARRLKSANNLGLIIVDYLQLMQGRNQENRVQEVSDISRGLKSLARELQIPVIACSQLSREPEKRTDHRPQLSDLRESGTLEQDSDLVLFIYRERFYNDNVAEDKRNLAEIIIAKHRNGPTGKFELLFIDEQTKFANVDRRRGT
;
A
#
# COMPACT_ATOMS: atom_id res chain seq x y z
N GLN A 1 6.90 -7.78 22.31
CA GLN A 1 7.25 -7.39 23.71
C GLN A 1 8.13 -6.14 23.79
N LEU A 2 9.35 -6.10 23.22
CA LEU A 2 10.19 -4.90 23.26
C LEU A 2 9.54 -3.66 22.61
N ALA A 3 8.87 -3.83 21.47
CA ALA A 3 8.11 -2.77 20.83
C ALA A 3 6.98 -2.25 21.74
N ARG A 4 6.22 -3.15 22.37
CA ARG A 4 5.21 -2.79 23.37
C ARG A 4 5.79 -2.01 24.55
N LEU A 5 6.95 -2.43 25.06
CA LEU A 5 7.66 -1.72 26.13
C LEU A 5 8.08 -0.30 25.70
N LEU A 6 8.49 -0.09 24.44
CA LEU A 6 8.70 1.25 23.90
C LEU A 6 7.39 2.06 23.92
N GLY A 7 6.27 1.44 23.54
CA GLY A 7 4.94 2.07 23.60
C GLY A 7 4.58 2.58 25.00
N TYR A 8 4.84 1.77 26.04
CA TYR A 8 4.67 2.19 27.44
C TYR A 8 5.53 3.39 27.82
N PHE A 9 6.80 3.43 27.39
CA PHE A 9 7.65 4.59 27.66
C PHE A 9 7.24 5.84 26.88
N VAL A 10 6.66 5.68 25.69
CA VAL A 10 6.16 6.81 24.90
C VAL A 10 4.88 7.39 25.51
N GLY A 11 3.98 6.55 26.03
CA GLY A 11 2.78 6.99 26.73
C GLY A 11 3.08 7.49 28.14
N ASP A 12 2.90 6.60 29.13
CA ASP A 12 3.04 6.85 30.57
C ASP A 12 4.49 6.89 31.10
N GLY A 13 5.49 6.88 30.22
CA GLY A 13 6.90 6.94 30.60
C GLY A 13 7.38 8.35 30.95
N ALA A 14 8.10 8.45 32.08
CA ALA A 14 8.91 9.61 32.44
C ALA A 14 10.39 9.33 32.11
N VAL A 15 10.86 9.94 31.01
CA VAL A 15 12.20 9.67 30.42
C VAL A 15 13.14 10.89 30.43
N ALA A 16 12.80 11.92 31.20
CA ALA A 16 13.58 13.16 31.31
C ALA A 16 14.53 13.20 32.52
N GLY A 17 14.38 12.25 33.45
CA GLY A 17 15.19 12.17 34.68
C GLY A 17 16.53 11.42 34.51
N ARG A 18 17.14 11.03 35.64
CA ARG A 18 18.36 10.18 35.65
C ARG A 18 18.05 8.70 35.42
N THR A 19 16.83 8.28 35.73
CA THR A 19 16.38 6.89 35.71
C THR A 19 15.03 6.82 34.98
N PRO A 20 14.79 5.81 34.12
CA PRO A 20 13.51 5.66 33.45
C PRO A 20 12.41 5.33 34.47
N GLU A 21 11.28 6.02 34.36
CA GLU A 21 10.11 5.81 35.20
C GLU A 21 8.89 5.50 34.34
N PHE A 22 7.95 4.74 34.91
CA PHE A 22 6.67 4.41 34.33
C PHE A 22 5.59 4.66 35.39
N ILE A 23 4.48 5.31 35.02
CA ILE A 23 3.41 5.69 35.96
C ILE A 23 2.08 5.16 35.44
N ASN A 24 1.53 4.12 36.07
CA ASN A 24 0.26 3.53 35.62
C ASN A 24 -0.50 2.88 36.77
N ALA A 25 -1.84 2.92 36.73
CA ALA A 25 -2.71 2.36 37.76
C ALA A 25 -3.30 0.99 37.41
N ASP A 26 -3.25 0.59 36.14
CA ASP A 26 -3.82 -0.67 35.66
C ASP A 26 -2.90 -1.85 36.03
N PRO A 27 -3.41 -2.83 36.81
CA PRO A 27 -2.58 -3.92 37.32
C PRO A 27 -2.07 -4.86 36.21
N GLU A 28 -2.81 -5.04 35.11
CA GLU A 28 -2.40 -5.89 34.00
C GLU A 28 -1.29 -5.22 33.17
N ILE A 29 -1.43 -3.92 32.88
CA ILE A 29 -0.39 -3.15 32.19
C ILE A 29 0.88 -3.13 33.04
N VAL A 30 0.77 -2.91 34.34
CA VAL A 30 1.91 -2.93 35.27
C VAL A 30 2.57 -4.31 35.32
N ALA A 31 1.78 -5.39 35.36
CA ALA A 31 2.31 -6.75 35.35
C ALA A 31 3.06 -7.05 34.05
N ASP A 32 2.51 -6.67 32.90
CA ASP A 32 3.16 -6.83 31.60
C ASP A 32 4.46 -6.01 31.51
N PHE A 33 4.44 -4.76 31.98
CA PHE A 33 5.63 -3.90 32.06
C PHE A 33 6.72 -4.54 32.91
N LYS A 34 6.38 -5.02 34.12
CA LYS A 34 7.34 -5.69 35.02
C LYS A 34 7.93 -6.95 34.38
N ALA A 35 7.10 -7.77 33.73
CA ALA A 35 7.53 -8.97 33.04
C ALA A 35 8.47 -8.65 31.86
N ALA A 36 8.15 -7.62 31.06
CA ALA A 36 8.97 -7.19 29.94
C ALA A 36 10.34 -6.67 30.40
N ILE A 37 10.39 -5.88 31.48
CA ILE A 37 11.66 -5.42 32.06
C ILE A 37 12.48 -6.59 32.59
N ALA A 38 11.88 -7.51 33.35
CA ALA A 38 12.59 -8.67 33.89
C ALA A 38 13.15 -9.59 32.79
N GLY A 39 12.38 -9.82 31.72
CA GLY A 39 12.77 -10.70 30.63
C GLY A 39 13.87 -10.13 29.72
N HIS A 40 13.82 -8.82 29.41
CA HIS A 40 14.73 -8.20 28.44
C HIS A 40 15.87 -7.40 29.08
N PHE A 41 15.73 -7.01 30.35
CA PHE A 41 16.72 -6.26 31.12
C PHE A 41 16.96 -6.90 32.49
N PRO A 42 17.50 -8.14 32.55
CA PRO A 42 17.69 -8.88 33.80
C PRO A 42 18.67 -8.18 34.77
N THR A 43 19.49 -7.27 34.26
CA THR A 43 20.38 -6.40 35.05
C THR A 43 19.67 -5.19 35.67
N CYS A 44 18.34 -5.13 35.61
CA CYS A 44 17.53 -4.06 36.20
C CYS A 44 16.55 -4.64 37.24
N HIS A 45 16.15 -3.81 38.20
CA HIS A 45 15.05 -4.05 39.12
C HIS A 45 14.10 -2.84 39.13
N ILE A 46 12.88 -3.02 39.63
CA ILE A 46 11.87 -1.97 39.67
C ILE A 46 11.61 -1.60 41.14
N ASN A 47 11.86 -0.33 41.48
CA ASN A 47 11.43 0.24 42.76
C ASN A 47 10.05 0.85 42.58
N GLN A 48 9.09 0.44 43.41
CA GLN A 48 7.71 0.91 43.34
C GLN A 48 7.43 1.92 44.47
N HIS A 49 6.90 3.08 44.09
CA HIS A 49 6.41 4.11 45.02
C HIS A 49 4.99 4.52 44.62
N GLY A 50 3.98 3.87 45.23
CA GLY A 50 2.59 4.03 44.80
C GLY A 50 2.40 3.54 43.36
N LEU A 51 2.01 4.46 42.47
CA LEU A 51 1.84 4.23 41.02
C LEU A 51 3.12 4.45 40.20
N HIS A 52 4.21 4.87 40.84
CA HIS A 52 5.49 5.12 40.17
C HIS A 52 6.36 3.86 40.19
N TYR A 53 6.84 3.45 39.01
CA TYR A 53 7.72 2.31 38.80
C TYR A 53 9.06 2.81 38.26
N VAL A 54 10.07 2.87 39.12
CA VAL A 54 11.41 3.37 38.79
C VAL A 54 12.30 2.20 38.40
N VAL A 55 12.79 2.18 37.16
CA VAL A 55 13.63 1.08 36.64
C VAL A 55 15.09 1.32 36.98
N CYS A 56 15.60 0.69 38.03
CA CYS A 56 16.98 0.86 38.52
C CYS A 56 17.91 -0.22 37.96
N GLY A 57 19.14 0.14 37.57
CA GLY A 57 20.17 -0.85 37.20
C GLY A 57 20.86 -1.42 38.45
N TYR A 58 21.26 -2.69 38.42
CA TYR A 58 22.17 -3.24 39.43
C TYR A 58 23.56 -2.64 39.24
N PHE A 59 24.00 -1.77 40.15
CA PHE A 59 25.39 -1.33 40.19
C PHE A 59 26.25 -2.48 40.73
N GLN A 60 27.08 -3.09 39.88
CA GLN A 60 28.12 -3.99 40.37
C GLN A 60 29.11 -3.18 41.20
N LYS A 61 29.33 -3.58 42.46
CA LYS A 61 30.34 -2.98 43.37
C LYS A 61 31.77 -3.17 42.85
N THR A 62 31.99 -4.11 41.93
CA THR A 62 33.29 -4.36 41.29
C THR A 62 33.44 -3.51 40.03
N ARG A 63 34.32 -2.50 40.10
CA ARG A 63 34.75 -1.70 38.95
C ARG A 63 35.53 -2.59 37.97
N VAL A 64 34.86 -3.11 36.95
CA VAL A 64 35.53 -3.73 35.79
C VAL A 64 35.86 -2.61 34.79
N PRO A 65 37.15 -2.32 34.50
CA PRO A 65 37.53 -1.35 33.48
C PRO A 65 36.94 -1.74 32.12
N GLY A 66 36.24 -0.81 31.46
CA GLY A 66 35.61 -1.03 30.15
C GLY A 66 34.09 -1.26 30.15
N THR A 67 33.45 -1.38 31.32
CA THR A 67 31.97 -1.47 31.41
C THR A 67 31.31 -0.11 31.13
N GLN A 68 30.43 -0.05 30.13
CA GLN A 68 29.72 1.18 29.76
C GLN A 68 28.87 1.71 30.94
N LYS A 69 29.16 2.96 31.37
CA LYS A 69 28.44 3.64 32.45
C LYS A 69 26.96 3.89 32.08
N GLY A 70 26.03 3.53 32.97
CA GLY A 70 24.64 4.00 32.95
C GLY A 70 23.55 2.91 32.86
N ASN A 71 22.33 3.29 33.23
CA ASN A 71 21.16 2.41 33.26
C ASN A 71 20.92 1.74 31.87
N PRO A 72 20.81 0.40 31.78
CA PRO A 72 20.60 -0.32 30.52
C PRO A 72 19.37 0.13 29.73
N VAL A 73 18.25 0.38 30.42
CA VAL A 73 17.00 0.82 29.80
C VAL A 73 17.12 2.26 29.30
N ALA A 74 17.77 3.14 30.06
CA ALA A 74 18.05 4.51 29.59
C ALA A 74 18.94 4.51 28.34
N ARG A 75 19.97 3.64 28.27
CA ARG A 75 20.81 3.48 27.07
C ARG A 75 20.00 2.96 25.89
N TRP A 76 19.11 2.00 26.12
CA TRP A 76 18.22 1.47 25.10
C TRP A 76 17.29 2.56 24.55
N LEU A 77 16.63 3.35 25.42
CA LEU A 77 15.79 4.47 24.99
C LEU A 77 16.55 5.57 24.23
N LYS A 78 17.83 5.79 24.54
CA LYS A 78 18.70 6.70 23.77
C LYS A 78 18.91 6.23 22.33
N LYS A 79 19.01 4.91 22.09
CA LYS A 79 19.15 4.37 20.72
C LYS A 79 17.95 4.68 19.85
N PHE A 80 16.76 4.82 20.44
CA PHE A 80 15.52 5.18 19.75
C PHE A 80 15.23 6.69 19.78
N ASN A 81 16.18 7.52 20.25
CA ASN A 81 16.00 8.98 20.38
C ASN A 81 14.81 9.40 21.27
N LEU A 82 14.39 8.53 22.21
CA LEU A 82 13.27 8.78 23.12
C LEU A 82 13.72 9.43 24.45
N TRP A 83 14.98 9.25 24.84
CA TRP A 83 15.50 9.72 26.12
C TRP A 83 15.65 11.25 26.16
N GLY A 84 15.28 11.87 27.29
CA GLY A 84 15.43 13.32 27.50
C GLY A 84 14.41 14.19 26.74
N LYS A 85 13.45 13.59 26.04
CA LYS A 85 12.41 14.31 25.31
C LYS A 85 11.28 14.70 26.24
N LYS A 86 10.85 15.97 26.18
CA LYS A 86 9.63 16.45 26.84
C LYS A 86 8.40 15.93 26.10
N ALA A 87 7.25 15.90 26.78
CA ALA A 87 5.97 15.43 26.24
C ALA A 87 5.56 16.12 24.93
N GLU A 88 5.92 17.39 24.74
CA GLU A 88 5.64 18.19 23.54
C GLU A 88 6.48 17.80 22.30
N PHE A 89 7.61 17.11 22.50
CA PHE A 89 8.54 16.71 21.43
C PHE A 89 8.64 15.19 21.24
N LYS A 90 7.78 14.40 21.90
CA LYS A 90 7.74 12.95 21.72
C LYS A 90 7.37 12.62 20.26
N ARG A 91 8.00 11.57 19.71
CA ARG A 91 7.76 11.01 18.36
C ARG A 91 7.83 9.50 18.43
N PHE A 92 7.34 8.82 17.40
CA PHE A 92 7.71 7.44 17.16
C PHE A 92 9.23 7.36 16.89
N PRO A 93 9.91 6.26 17.27
CA PRO A 93 11.26 6.02 16.80
C PRO A 93 11.28 5.89 15.28
N ASP A 94 12.28 6.44 14.59
CA ASP A 94 12.35 6.40 13.12
C ASP A 94 12.31 4.97 12.56
N VAL A 95 12.89 4.03 13.30
CA VAL A 95 12.88 2.60 12.94
C VAL A 95 11.49 1.96 12.98
N ALA A 96 10.51 2.59 13.65
CA ALA A 96 9.13 2.10 13.72
C ALA A 96 8.47 2.02 12.35
N TRP A 97 8.86 2.90 11.43
CA TRP A 97 8.34 2.94 10.06
C TRP A 97 8.86 1.79 9.19
N ARG A 98 9.92 1.10 9.63
CA ARG A 98 10.49 -0.08 8.97
C ARG A 98 10.04 -1.39 9.61
N TRP A 99 9.24 -1.35 10.67
CA TRP A 99 8.74 -2.54 11.33
C TRP A 99 7.65 -3.22 10.52
N ASP A 100 7.57 -4.55 10.65
CA ASP A 100 6.43 -5.31 10.18
C ASP A 100 5.15 -4.93 10.95
N LYS A 101 4.01 -5.33 10.39
CA LYS A 101 2.68 -5.00 10.92
C LYS A 101 2.50 -5.47 12.37
N GLU A 102 3.02 -6.64 12.73
CA GLU A 102 2.89 -7.20 14.09
C GLU A 102 3.73 -6.45 15.13
N THR A 103 4.95 -6.05 14.77
CA THR A 103 5.83 -5.27 15.66
C THR A 103 5.29 -3.87 15.88
N LEU A 104 4.83 -3.20 14.82
CA LEU A 104 4.18 -1.89 14.92
C LEU A 104 2.88 -1.97 15.74
N LYS A 105 2.08 -3.03 15.55
CA LYS A 105 0.87 -3.30 16.33
C LYS A 105 1.16 -3.37 17.81
N GLU A 106 2.19 -4.11 18.23
CA GLU A 106 2.55 -4.20 19.65
C GLU A 106 2.99 -2.87 20.24
N PHE A 107 3.70 -2.04 19.47
CA PHE A 107 4.07 -0.68 19.87
C PHE A 107 2.84 0.22 20.05
N VAL A 108 1.96 0.27 19.05
CA VAL A 108 0.73 1.08 19.08
C VAL A 108 -0.21 0.59 20.19
N ARG A 109 -0.35 -0.73 20.38
CA ARG A 109 -1.13 -1.33 21.47
C ARG A 109 -0.62 -0.86 22.83
N GLY A 110 0.69 -0.90 23.07
CA GLY A 110 1.29 -0.44 24.32
C GLY A 110 1.01 1.04 24.59
N LEU A 111 1.25 1.89 23.58
CA LEU A 111 1.02 3.34 23.66
C LEU A 111 -0.46 3.68 23.93
N MET A 112 -1.37 3.11 23.15
CA MET A 112 -2.80 3.38 23.27
C MET A 112 -3.40 2.81 24.55
N SER A 113 -2.89 1.67 25.05
CA SER A 113 -3.36 1.12 26.33
C SER A 113 -3.03 2.02 27.51
N CYS A 114 -1.98 2.84 27.42
CA CYS A 114 -1.70 3.93 28.36
C CYS A 114 -2.62 5.13 28.11
N ASP A 115 -2.39 5.84 27.00
CA ASP A 115 -2.90 7.20 26.78
C ASP A 115 -4.20 7.26 25.97
N GLY A 116 -4.55 6.16 25.30
CA GLY A 116 -5.76 6.03 24.50
C GLY A 116 -7.01 5.84 25.36
N SER A 117 -8.15 6.32 24.88
CA SER A 117 -9.45 6.17 25.54
C SER A 117 -10.45 5.56 24.58
N ILE A 118 -11.33 4.71 25.10
CA ILE A 118 -12.44 4.13 24.35
C ILE A 118 -13.75 4.36 25.13
N PHE A 119 -14.78 4.91 24.49
CA PHE A 119 -16.04 5.27 25.15
C PHE A 119 -17.23 5.36 24.18
N ARG A 120 -18.46 5.32 24.73
CA ARG A 120 -19.70 5.54 23.96
C ARG A 120 -20.13 6.99 24.09
N THR A 121 -20.51 7.60 22.97
CA THR A 121 -21.22 8.89 22.98
C THR A 121 -22.63 8.71 23.54
N GLN A 122 -23.30 9.82 23.89
CA GLN A 122 -24.70 9.82 24.34
C GLN A 122 -25.64 9.08 23.37
N ASN A 123 -25.33 9.11 22.07
CA ASN A 123 -26.09 8.44 21.01
C ASN A 123 -25.65 6.98 20.79
N GLY A 124 -24.93 6.37 21.74
CA GLY A 124 -24.48 4.98 21.70
C GLY A 124 -23.31 4.69 20.75
N ARG A 125 -22.80 5.69 20.03
CA ARG A 125 -21.71 5.51 19.04
C ARG A 125 -20.36 5.30 19.72
N PRO A 126 -19.60 4.26 19.36
CA PRO A 126 -18.28 4.02 19.92
C PRO A 126 -17.27 5.03 19.40
N ARG A 127 -16.30 5.40 20.22
CA ARG A 127 -15.21 6.33 19.90
C ARG A 127 -13.92 5.82 20.52
N ILE A 128 -12.83 5.95 19.77
CA ILE A 128 -11.47 5.82 20.29
C ILE A 128 -10.80 7.18 20.15
N GLU A 129 -10.12 7.63 21.20
CA GLU A 129 -9.40 8.89 21.25
C GLU A 129 -7.99 8.70 21.75
N PHE A 130 -7.06 9.44 21.18
CA PHE A 130 -5.70 9.63 21.69
C PHE A 130 -5.44 11.12 21.78
N GLY A 131 -5.18 11.63 22.99
CA GLY A 131 -4.92 13.03 23.26
C GLY A 131 -3.49 13.23 23.71
N VAL A 132 -2.74 14.10 23.04
CA VAL A 132 -1.30 14.26 23.28
C VAL A 132 -0.87 15.71 23.11
N ALA A 133 0.15 16.15 23.85
CA ALA A 133 0.73 17.49 23.69
C ALA A 133 1.56 17.65 22.42
N SER A 134 2.29 16.61 22.02
CA SER A 134 3.11 16.64 20.80
C SER A 134 2.27 16.48 19.54
N GLU A 135 2.35 17.48 18.67
CA GLU A 135 1.82 17.39 17.30
C GLU A 135 2.46 16.22 16.53
N GLY A 136 3.77 16.05 16.68
CA GLY A 136 4.50 15.02 15.97
C GLY A 136 4.06 13.61 16.37
N LEU A 137 3.89 13.34 17.68
CA LEU A 137 3.36 12.05 18.12
C LEU A 137 1.91 11.83 17.65
N ALA A 138 1.10 12.88 17.60
CA ALA A 138 -0.27 12.79 17.07
C ALA A 138 -0.26 12.42 15.57
N LYS A 139 0.61 13.05 14.77
CA LYS A 139 0.83 12.73 13.36
C LYS A 139 1.33 11.31 13.18
N ASP A 140 2.26 10.85 14.02
CA ASP A 140 2.79 9.49 13.95
C ASP A 140 1.71 8.43 14.28
N VAL A 141 0.91 8.63 15.33
CA VAL A 141 -0.21 7.72 15.65
C VAL A 141 -1.24 7.71 14.54
N HIS A 142 -1.60 8.89 14.02
CA HIS A 142 -2.53 9.02 12.90
C HIS A 142 -2.04 8.29 11.66
N HIS A 143 -0.76 8.43 11.31
CA HIS A 143 -0.15 7.73 10.18
C HIS A 143 -0.07 6.22 10.42
N ALA A 144 0.30 5.77 11.63
CA ALA A 144 0.36 4.35 11.96
C ALA A 144 -1.00 3.65 11.82
N PHE A 145 -2.11 4.33 12.16
CA PHE A 145 -3.46 3.80 11.96
C PHE A 145 -3.77 3.47 10.49
N VAL A 146 -3.22 4.22 9.54
CA VAL A 146 -3.40 3.94 8.11
C VAL A 146 -2.85 2.56 7.73
N ARG A 147 -1.74 2.12 8.32
CA ARG A 147 -1.17 0.77 8.10
C ARG A 147 -2.04 -0.38 8.61
N PHE A 148 -3.01 -0.07 9.45
CA PHE A 148 -4.04 -1.00 9.91
C PHE A 148 -5.38 -0.75 9.22
N GLY A 149 -5.44 0.07 8.18
CA GLY A 149 -6.69 0.45 7.51
C GLY A 149 -7.65 1.21 8.44
N ILE A 150 -7.16 1.84 9.50
CA ILE A 150 -7.98 2.55 10.49
C ILE A 150 -8.01 4.03 10.11
N VAL A 151 -9.21 4.55 9.89
CA VAL A 151 -9.41 5.96 9.58
C VAL A 151 -9.61 6.74 10.87
N ALA A 152 -8.79 7.76 11.08
CA ALA A 152 -8.90 8.65 12.23
C ALA A 152 -8.85 10.12 11.80
N ARG A 153 -9.50 10.97 12.59
CA ARG A 153 -9.38 12.43 12.46
C ARG A 153 -8.24 12.93 13.34
N LEU A 154 -7.35 13.72 12.77
CA LEU A 154 -6.32 14.47 13.49
C LEU A 154 -6.72 15.95 13.55
N TYR A 155 -6.78 16.53 14.75
CA TYR A 155 -7.05 17.96 14.92
C TYR A 155 -6.45 18.52 16.21
N ARG A 156 -6.23 19.83 16.23
CA ARG A 156 -5.80 20.55 17.43
C ARG A 156 -7.01 20.87 18.30
N LYS A 157 -7.06 20.33 19.53
CA LYS A 157 -8.16 20.57 20.49
C LYS A 157 -7.95 21.83 21.32
N SER A 158 -6.71 22.11 21.71
CA SER A 158 -6.31 23.33 22.43
C SER A 158 -4.88 23.70 22.09
N GLU A 159 -4.38 24.83 22.61
CA GLU A 159 -2.99 25.26 22.36
C GLU A 159 -1.94 24.20 22.67
N ARG A 160 -2.20 23.33 23.65
CA ARG A 160 -1.26 22.29 24.12
C ARG A 160 -1.80 20.87 23.97
N CYS A 161 -2.82 20.65 23.13
CA CYS A 161 -3.41 19.33 22.95
C CYS A 161 -3.84 19.08 21.51
N TRP A 162 -3.25 18.05 20.93
CA TRP A 162 -3.65 17.41 19.68
C TRP A 162 -4.46 16.16 19.97
N ARG A 163 -5.34 15.82 19.03
CA ARG A 163 -6.25 14.70 19.18
C ARG A 163 -6.31 13.90 17.90
N VAL A 164 -6.12 12.59 18.05
CA VAL A 164 -6.41 11.58 17.03
C VAL A 164 -7.67 10.85 17.47
N GLN A 165 -8.72 10.86 16.65
CA GLN A 165 -10.03 10.33 17.02
C GLN A 165 -10.59 9.42 15.93
N ILE A 166 -10.90 8.17 16.29
CA ILE A 166 -11.59 7.20 15.44
C ILE A 166 -13.10 7.35 15.70
N THR A 167 -13.86 7.55 14.62
CA THR A 167 -15.28 7.97 14.72
C THR A 167 -16.25 7.08 13.97
N ASP A 168 -15.80 6.29 13.02
CA ASP A 168 -16.63 5.31 12.31
C ASP A 168 -16.58 3.95 13.02
N SER A 169 -17.71 3.24 13.03
CA SER A 169 -17.81 1.95 13.73
C SER A 169 -16.86 0.90 13.15
N GLU A 170 -16.58 0.97 11.85
CA GLU A 170 -15.73 0.00 11.15
C GLU A 170 -14.27 0.11 11.59
N SER A 171 -13.70 1.31 11.62
CA SER A 171 -12.34 1.55 12.10
C SER A 171 -12.21 1.27 13.60
N VAL A 172 -13.26 1.47 14.40
CA VAL A 172 -13.25 1.03 15.82
C VAL A 172 -13.23 -0.50 15.90
N ALA A 173 -14.05 -1.19 15.11
CA ALA A 173 -14.05 -2.66 15.08
C ALA A 173 -12.69 -3.21 14.60
N ARG A 174 -12.12 -2.61 13.55
CA ARG A 174 -10.78 -2.94 13.03
C ARG A 174 -9.69 -2.68 14.06
N TYR A 175 -9.74 -1.56 14.78
CA TYR A 175 -8.84 -1.32 15.90
C TYR A 175 -8.93 -2.43 16.95
N GLN A 176 -10.14 -2.81 17.37
CA GLN A 176 -10.32 -3.85 18.38
C GLN A 176 -9.83 -5.22 17.91
N ALA A 177 -10.08 -5.57 16.65
CA ALA A 177 -9.69 -6.85 16.08
C ALA A 177 -8.17 -6.95 15.80
N GLU A 178 -7.58 -5.91 15.22
CA GLU A 178 -6.18 -5.95 14.79
C GLU A 178 -5.22 -5.49 15.88
N ILE A 179 -5.51 -4.36 16.53
CA ILE A 179 -4.60 -3.76 17.53
C ILE A 179 -5.00 -4.22 18.93
N GLY A 180 -6.24 -4.02 19.35
CA GLY A 180 -6.72 -4.37 20.69
C GLY A 180 -6.13 -3.52 21.81
N TRP A 181 -6.35 -3.97 23.05
CA TRP A 181 -5.98 -3.26 24.28
C TRP A 181 -5.28 -4.20 25.26
N ILE A 182 -4.75 -3.62 26.33
CA ILE A 182 -4.22 -4.33 27.50
C ILE A 182 -4.90 -3.71 28.73
N GLY A 183 -5.24 -4.55 29.71
CA GLY A 183 -5.86 -4.10 30.95
C GLY A 183 -7.36 -3.87 30.84
N GLU A 184 -7.86 -2.96 31.68
CA GLU A 184 -9.29 -2.68 31.87
C GLU A 184 -10.03 -2.31 30.57
N LYS A 185 -9.31 -1.82 29.56
CA LYS A 185 -9.88 -1.38 28.29
C LYS A 185 -10.31 -2.55 27.40
N VAL A 186 -9.83 -3.77 27.66
CA VAL A 186 -10.21 -4.99 26.93
C VAL A 186 -11.69 -5.32 27.13
N SER A 187 -12.22 -5.12 28.34
CA SER A 187 -13.60 -5.47 28.70
C SER A 187 -14.60 -4.32 28.55
N ARG A 188 -14.14 -3.10 28.21
CA ARG A 188 -15.00 -1.90 28.11
C ARG A 188 -15.93 -1.91 26.88
N PHE A 189 -15.62 -2.69 25.85
CA PHE A 189 -16.44 -2.78 24.66
C PHE A 189 -16.65 -4.22 24.20
N PRO A 190 -17.89 -4.60 23.80
CA PRO A 190 -18.12 -5.85 23.10
C PRO A 190 -17.53 -5.78 21.69
N THR A 191 -17.18 -6.95 21.16
CA THR A 191 -16.69 -7.13 19.78
C THR A 191 -17.74 -6.75 18.75
N ASP A 192 -19.01 -6.96 19.07
CA ASP A 192 -20.15 -6.62 18.20
C ASP A 192 -20.61 -5.17 18.45
N LEU A 193 -20.11 -4.26 17.61
CA LEU A 193 -20.43 -2.84 17.67
C LEU A 193 -21.56 -2.49 16.70
N PRO A 194 -22.59 -1.74 17.14
CA PRO A 194 -23.61 -1.26 16.23
C PRO A 194 -22.99 -0.39 15.12
N GLN A 195 -23.37 -0.69 13.88
CA GLN A 195 -22.92 0.07 12.71
C GLN A 195 -23.71 1.37 12.59
N PHE A 196 -22.99 2.49 12.56
CA PHE A 196 -23.57 3.80 12.31
C PHE A 196 -23.11 4.33 10.95
N ARG A 197 -24.03 5.00 10.24
CA ARG A 197 -23.68 5.74 9.03
C ARG A 197 -22.76 6.91 9.40
N SER A 198 -21.57 6.94 8.80
CA SER A 198 -20.63 8.04 8.87
C SER A 198 -20.82 8.95 7.67
N ASN A 199 -20.53 10.24 7.83
CA ASN A 199 -20.42 11.18 6.71
C ASN A 199 -18.95 11.46 6.34
N ASN A 200 -18.00 10.83 7.03
CA ASN A 200 -16.58 10.98 6.76
C ASN A 200 -16.20 10.18 5.52
N GLY A 201 -15.25 10.69 4.75
CA GLY A 201 -14.79 10.01 3.54
C GLY A 201 -15.74 10.13 2.37
N HIS A 202 -16.90 10.81 2.51
CA HIS A 202 -17.85 10.97 1.41
C HIS A 202 -17.21 11.70 0.22
N LEU A 203 -17.61 11.27 -0.97
CA LEU A 203 -17.17 11.86 -2.22
C LEU A 203 -17.58 13.34 -2.31
N PRO A 204 -16.74 14.19 -2.92
CA PRO A 204 -17.06 15.60 -3.13
C PRO A 204 -18.42 15.81 -3.78
N VAL A 205 -19.13 16.88 -3.39
CA VAL A 205 -20.46 17.22 -3.94
C VAL A 205 -20.50 17.33 -5.47
N MET A 206 -19.36 17.64 -6.11
CA MET A 206 -19.24 17.66 -7.57
C MET A 206 -19.48 16.30 -8.24
N VAL A 207 -19.30 15.17 -7.53
CA VAL A 207 -19.56 13.83 -8.07
C VAL A 207 -21.04 13.66 -8.43
N TRP A 208 -21.96 14.36 -7.75
CA TRP A 208 -23.38 14.37 -8.13
C TRP A 208 -23.63 14.90 -9.54
N ALA A 209 -22.82 15.86 -10.02
CA ALA A 209 -22.95 16.38 -11.37
C ALA A 209 -22.56 15.30 -12.40
N LYS A 210 -21.54 14.49 -12.08
CA LYS A 210 -21.07 13.38 -12.92
C LYS A 210 -22.08 12.23 -12.99
N VAL A 211 -22.67 11.85 -11.84
CA VAL A 211 -23.81 10.91 -11.81
C VAL A 211 -24.97 11.42 -12.66
N GLY A 212 -25.30 12.72 -12.57
CA GLY A 212 -26.35 13.32 -13.39
C GLY A 212 -26.02 13.32 -14.90
N GLN A 213 -24.77 13.54 -15.28
CA GLN A 213 -24.31 13.48 -16.66
C GLN A 213 -24.42 12.05 -17.23
N ALA A 214 -23.91 11.05 -16.50
CA ALA A 214 -24.01 9.64 -16.90
C ALA A 214 -25.47 9.19 -17.04
N ALA A 215 -26.33 9.57 -16.09
CA ALA A 215 -27.76 9.28 -16.17
C ALA A 215 -28.43 9.92 -17.39
N ALA A 216 -28.09 11.18 -17.70
CA ALA A 216 -28.64 11.89 -18.85
C ALA A 216 -28.20 11.25 -20.19
N MET A 217 -26.97 10.76 -20.28
CA MET A 217 -26.50 10.03 -21.48
C MET A 217 -27.31 8.77 -21.76
N GLN A 218 -27.88 8.14 -20.73
CA GLN A 218 -28.78 6.99 -20.87
C GLN A 218 -30.26 7.38 -20.95
N GLY A 219 -30.59 8.67 -21.04
CA GLY A 219 -31.98 9.16 -21.05
C GLY A 219 -32.72 8.93 -19.73
N LEU A 220 -32.00 8.81 -18.61
CA LEU A 220 -32.56 8.57 -17.28
C LEU A 220 -32.66 9.88 -16.49
N GLY A 221 -33.89 10.25 -16.12
CA GLY A 221 -34.11 11.28 -15.08
C GLY A 221 -33.87 10.72 -13.68
N TRP A 222 -33.56 11.59 -12.71
CA TRP A 222 -33.25 11.20 -11.32
C TRP A 222 -34.27 10.27 -10.66
N SER A 223 -35.57 10.52 -10.85
CA SER A 223 -36.62 9.66 -10.31
C SER A 223 -36.59 8.24 -10.90
N LYS A 224 -36.28 8.11 -12.19
CA LYS A 224 -36.19 6.81 -12.86
C LYS A 224 -34.91 6.08 -12.46
N LEU A 225 -33.79 6.79 -12.38
CA LEU A 225 -32.54 6.25 -11.88
C LEU A 225 -32.69 5.71 -10.44
N ALA A 226 -33.32 6.47 -9.55
CA ALA A 226 -33.54 6.05 -8.17
C ALA A 226 -34.41 4.79 -8.04
N VAL A 227 -35.37 4.59 -8.95
CA VAL A 227 -36.20 3.38 -8.99
C VAL A 227 -35.42 2.18 -9.51
N LEU A 228 -34.69 2.35 -10.61
CA LEU A 228 -33.85 1.29 -11.18
C LEU A 228 -32.73 0.87 -10.22
N ALA A 229 -32.16 1.82 -9.49
CA ALA A 229 -31.12 1.59 -8.50
C ALA A 229 -31.67 1.07 -7.16
N GLY A 230 -32.98 0.85 -7.02
CA GLY A 230 -33.59 0.35 -5.79
C GLY A 230 -33.57 1.32 -4.59
N GLU A 231 -33.21 2.59 -4.79
CA GLU A 231 -33.37 3.64 -3.76
C GLU A 231 -34.83 4.05 -3.53
N ARG A 232 -35.70 3.77 -4.51
CA ARG A 232 -37.13 4.09 -4.48
C ARG A 232 -37.95 2.98 -5.11
N SER A 233 -39.16 2.75 -4.61
CA SER A 233 -40.02 1.65 -5.10
C SER A 233 -40.76 1.95 -6.41
N HIS A 234 -41.13 3.20 -6.67
CA HIS A 234 -41.88 3.58 -7.88
C HIS A 234 -41.69 5.05 -8.26
N THR A 235 -41.99 5.41 -9.51
CA THR A 235 -42.03 6.80 -9.99
C THR A 235 -43.43 7.40 -9.78
N SER A 236 -43.54 8.65 -9.35
CA SER A 236 -44.81 9.38 -9.22
C SER A 236 -44.74 10.74 -9.90
N LYS A 237 -45.83 11.16 -10.55
CA LYS A 237 -45.97 12.51 -11.15
C LYS A 237 -46.03 13.62 -10.10
N PHE A 238 -46.42 13.29 -8.86
CA PHE A 238 -46.61 14.26 -7.78
C PHE A 238 -45.45 14.29 -6.78
N GLU A 239 -44.61 13.24 -6.76
CA GLU A 239 -43.47 13.14 -5.85
C GLU A 239 -42.15 13.10 -6.62
N THR A 240 -41.42 14.21 -6.57
CA THR A 240 -40.07 14.32 -7.13
C THR A 240 -39.05 13.66 -6.23
N TYR A 241 -38.13 12.89 -6.82
CA TYR A 241 -37.01 12.32 -6.08
C TYR A 241 -35.91 13.39 -5.91
N ASN A 242 -35.53 13.67 -4.67
CA ASN A 242 -34.44 14.58 -4.35
C ASN A 242 -33.21 13.78 -3.87
N PRO A 243 -32.11 13.74 -4.66
CA PRO A 243 -30.90 13.00 -4.29
C PRO A 243 -30.15 13.60 -3.10
N ARG A 244 -30.52 14.81 -2.62
CA ARG A 244 -29.80 15.58 -1.58
C ARG A 244 -28.36 15.91 -1.99
N ARG A 245 -28.22 16.55 -3.15
CA ARG A 245 -26.94 16.89 -3.80
C ARG A 245 -26.09 17.93 -3.07
N ASN A 246 -26.61 18.51 -2.00
CA ASN A 246 -25.91 19.46 -1.13
C ASN A 246 -24.95 18.80 -0.13
N HIS A 247 -24.96 17.46 -0.03
CA HIS A 247 -24.04 16.69 0.80
C HIS A 247 -23.16 15.78 -0.05
N GLY A 248 -21.97 15.46 0.47
CA GLY A 248 -21.09 14.48 -0.17
C GLY A 248 -21.80 13.13 -0.35
N LEU A 249 -21.53 12.48 -1.48
CA LEU A 249 -22.13 11.20 -1.85
C LEU A 249 -21.31 10.07 -1.22
N SER A 250 -21.95 9.13 -0.51
CA SER A 250 -21.22 7.96 -0.02
C SER A 250 -20.88 7.00 -1.16
N GLN A 251 -19.73 6.35 -1.07
CA GLN A 251 -19.23 5.36 -2.02
C GLN A 251 -20.25 4.24 -2.27
N ARG A 252 -20.83 3.70 -1.19
CA ARG A 252 -21.91 2.70 -1.28
C ARG A 252 -23.10 3.19 -2.10
N ARG A 253 -23.53 4.43 -1.86
CA ARG A 253 -24.68 5.02 -2.54
C ARG A 253 -24.36 5.32 -4.00
N LEU A 254 -23.12 5.74 -4.29
CA LEU A 254 -22.64 5.86 -5.66
C LEU A 254 -22.62 4.49 -6.36
N GLY A 255 -22.15 3.44 -5.70
CA GLY A 255 -22.13 2.08 -6.21
C GLY A 255 -23.53 1.60 -6.62
N VAL A 256 -24.53 1.85 -5.78
CA VAL A 256 -25.94 1.56 -6.07
C VAL A 256 -26.43 2.28 -7.35
N PHE A 257 -26.10 3.56 -7.53
CA PHE A 257 -26.42 4.22 -8.80
C PHE A 257 -25.60 3.66 -9.97
N ASN A 258 -24.34 3.31 -9.73
CA ASN A 258 -23.45 2.83 -10.77
C ASN A 258 -23.74 1.40 -11.24
N GLU A 259 -24.48 0.61 -10.47
CA GLU A 259 -25.04 -0.66 -10.95
C GLU A 259 -26.00 -0.46 -12.13
N VAL A 260 -26.68 0.68 -12.20
CA VAL A 260 -27.56 1.05 -13.31
C VAL A 260 -26.79 1.81 -14.39
N LEU A 261 -25.92 2.74 -13.98
CA LEU A 261 -25.22 3.63 -14.91
C LEU A 261 -24.06 2.92 -15.62
N GLU A 262 -23.48 1.89 -15.01
CA GLU A 262 -22.33 1.13 -15.54
C GLU A 262 -21.19 2.03 -16.04
N ASP A 263 -20.99 3.18 -15.38
CA ASP A 263 -19.96 4.15 -15.73
C ASP A 263 -18.64 3.77 -15.04
N TRP A 264 -17.58 3.66 -15.82
CA TRP A 264 -16.28 3.19 -15.34
C TRP A 264 -15.67 4.16 -14.30
N TRP A 265 -15.80 5.47 -14.52
CA TRP A 265 -15.20 6.48 -13.64
C TRP A 265 -15.96 6.60 -12.32
N LEU A 266 -17.29 6.48 -12.36
CA LEU A 266 -18.11 6.37 -11.16
C LEU A 266 -17.88 5.04 -10.43
N SER A 267 -17.51 3.97 -11.14
CA SER A 267 -17.12 2.69 -10.53
C SER A 267 -15.88 2.84 -9.67
N GLU A 268 -14.85 3.51 -10.20
CA GLU A 268 -13.62 3.81 -9.46
C GLU A 268 -13.91 4.62 -8.20
N LEU A 269 -14.73 5.69 -8.31
CA LEU A 269 -15.09 6.51 -7.15
C LEU A 269 -16.00 5.80 -6.14
N ALA A 270 -16.71 4.74 -6.54
CA ALA A 270 -17.57 3.96 -5.65
C ALA A 270 -16.78 3.02 -4.72
N ASN A 271 -15.45 2.99 -4.81
CA ASN A 271 -14.56 2.16 -4.01
C ASN A 271 -14.59 2.56 -2.51
N PRO A 272 -15.16 1.76 -1.58
CA PRO A 272 -15.07 1.95 -0.13
C PRO A 272 -13.66 2.10 0.47
N GLU A 273 -12.61 1.63 -0.19
CA GLU A 273 -11.21 1.82 0.23
C GLU A 273 -10.70 3.23 -0.10
N LEU A 274 -11.35 3.95 -1.03
CA LEU A 274 -10.99 5.34 -1.33
C LEU A 274 -11.59 6.29 -0.29
N TYR A 275 -10.70 6.86 0.52
CA TYR A 275 -11.07 7.88 1.49
C TYR A 275 -10.83 9.29 0.93
N TRP A 276 -11.89 10.11 0.94
CA TRP A 276 -11.80 11.50 0.54
C TRP A 276 -11.75 12.42 1.76
N ASP A 277 -10.76 13.30 1.80
CA ASP A 277 -10.70 14.39 2.76
C ASP A 277 -10.41 15.72 2.06
N ARG A 278 -10.82 16.81 2.69
CA ARG A 278 -10.62 18.16 2.15
C ARG A 278 -9.25 18.67 2.56
N ILE A 279 -8.48 19.20 1.62
CA ILE A 279 -7.27 19.98 1.92
C ILE A 279 -7.68 21.22 2.72
N VAL A 280 -7.22 21.30 3.98
CA VAL A 280 -7.59 22.37 4.93
C VAL A 280 -6.58 23.53 4.90
N SER A 281 -5.30 23.21 4.74
CA SER A 281 -4.22 24.18 4.60
C SER A 281 -3.10 23.61 3.73
N ILE A 282 -2.30 24.51 3.15
CA ILE A 282 -1.07 24.21 2.42
C ILE A 282 0.00 25.12 3.03
N GLU A 283 1.04 24.52 3.63
CA GLU A 283 2.11 25.25 4.32
C GLU A 283 3.46 24.97 3.64
N PRO A 284 4.23 26.00 3.25
CA PRO A 284 5.54 25.80 2.66
C PRO A 284 6.55 25.38 3.74
N VAL A 285 7.26 24.27 3.51
CA VAL A 285 8.30 23.73 4.42
C VAL A 285 9.73 24.19 4.06
N GLY A 286 9.83 25.22 3.20
CA GLY A 286 11.08 25.70 2.62
C GLY A 286 11.60 24.84 1.47
N GLU A 287 12.74 25.22 0.91
CA GLU A 287 13.45 24.39 -0.06
C GLU A 287 14.06 23.19 0.65
N GLN A 288 13.58 22.00 0.31
CA GLN A 288 14.08 20.73 0.82
C GLN A 288 14.62 19.94 -0.36
N HIS A 289 15.67 19.14 -0.12
CA HIS A 289 16.04 18.09 -1.06
C HIS A 289 14.93 17.04 -1.07
N VAL A 290 14.04 17.13 -2.06
CA VAL A 290 12.96 16.18 -2.28
C VAL A 290 13.36 15.22 -3.40
N TYR A 291 13.01 13.94 -3.22
CA TYR A 291 12.91 13.03 -4.35
C TYR A 291 11.54 13.28 -4.97
N ASP A 292 11.48 14.06 -6.04
CA ASP A 292 10.22 14.37 -6.70
C ASP A 292 9.59 13.09 -7.29
N LEU A 293 8.29 13.02 -7.52
CA LEU A 293 7.65 12.01 -8.35
C LEU A 293 6.64 12.81 -9.18
N ALA A 294 6.93 13.04 -10.45
CA ALA A 294 5.99 13.70 -11.33
C ALA A 294 4.87 12.69 -11.66
N VAL A 295 3.72 12.87 -11.03
CA VAL A 295 2.52 12.11 -11.35
C VAL A 295 1.71 12.96 -12.32
N PRO A 296 1.32 12.42 -13.48
CA PRO A 296 0.54 13.20 -14.41
C PRO A 296 -0.80 13.64 -13.81
N SER A 297 -1.32 14.74 -14.35
CA SER A 297 -2.62 15.33 -14.00
C SER A 297 -3.70 14.25 -13.79
N GLY A 298 -4.27 14.21 -12.58
CA GLY A 298 -5.47 13.42 -12.29
C GLY A 298 -5.31 11.97 -11.81
N ALA A 299 -4.11 11.46 -11.51
CA ALA A 299 -3.90 10.12 -10.94
C ALA A 299 -3.31 10.12 -9.51
N ASN A 300 -3.69 9.14 -8.68
CA ASN A 300 -3.32 9.03 -7.25
C ASN A 300 -1.88 8.52 -7.04
N PHE A 301 -1.17 9.07 -6.04
CA PHE A 301 0.04 8.50 -5.44
C PHE A 301 0.10 8.72 -3.91
N ILE A 302 0.86 7.88 -3.21
CA ILE A 302 1.30 7.90 -1.79
C ILE A 302 2.85 7.81 -1.70
N ALA A 303 3.58 8.93 -1.62
CA ALA A 303 4.99 8.86 -1.22
C ALA A 303 5.08 8.60 0.30
N GLU A 304 5.86 7.58 0.71
CA GLU A 304 5.78 6.84 2.00
C GLU A 304 4.73 5.70 2.06
N ASP A 305 4.31 5.12 0.91
CA ASP A 305 3.82 3.73 0.71
C ASP A 305 3.22 3.54 -0.73
N VAL A 306 3.99 3.78 -1.82
CA VAL A 306 3.51 3.74 -3.25
C VAL A 306 3.95 2.55 -4.09
N LEU A 307 3.05 2.11 -4.98
CA LEU A 307 3.17 1.10 -6.05
C LEU A 307 3.21 1.72 -7.47
N VAL A 308 3.96 1.12 -8.41
CA VAL A 308 3.97 1.54 -9.85
C VAL A 308 3.85 0.32 -10.81
N HIS A 309 3.15 0.49 -11.93
CA HIS A 309 2.67 -0.58 -12.84
C HIS A 309 3.51 -0.80 -14.12
N ASN A 310 4.54 -1.65 -14.07
CA ASN A 310 5.19 -2.26 -15.26
C ASN A 310 4.91 -3.76 -15.39
N THR A 311 4.56 -4.41 -14.27
CA THR A 311 4.34 -5.85 -14.12
C THR A 311 3.23 -6.43 -15.01
N SER A 312 2.22 -5.63 -15.40
CA SER A 312 1.03 -6.17 -16.06
C SER A 312 1.31 -6.75 -17.45
N LEU A 313 2.17 -6.11 -18.27
CA LEU A 313 2.49 -6.62 -19.62
C LEU A 313 3.25 -7.94 -19.54
N THR A 314 4.25 -8.04 -18.66
CA THR A 314 5.07 -9.24 -18.51
C THR A 314 4.24 -10.40 -17.94
N LEU A 315 3.33 -10.14 -16.99
CA LEU A 315 2.36 -11.14 -16.53
C LEU A 315 1.45 -11.65 -17.65
N ASN A 316 0.96 -10.77 -18.53
CA ASN A 316 0.11 -11.17 -19.64
C ASN A 316 0.87 -12.05 -20.65
N ILE A 317 2.16 -11.77 -20.88
CA ILE A 317 3.04 -12.63 -21.69
C ILE A 317 3.23 -14.00 -21.02
N ALA A 318 3.52 -14.02 -19.71
CA ALA A 318 3.69 -15.25 -18.93
C ALA A 318 2.45 -16.14 -19.00
N GLN A 319 1.29 -15.51 -18.77
CA GLN A 319 -0.02 -16.13 -18.83
C GLN A 319 -0.29 -16.74 -20.20
N HIS A 320 -0.10 -15.97 -21.27
CA HIS A 320 -0.32 -16.45 -22.62
C HIS A 320 0.62 -17.60 -22.98
N ALA A 321 1.91 -17.50 -22.65
CA ALA A 321 2.91 -18.55 -22.89
C ALA A 321 2.56 -19.85 -22.13
N SER A 322 2.19 -19.73 -20.85
CA SER A 322 1.94 -20.91 -20.02
C SER A 322 0.57 -21.52 -20.20
N ILE A 323 -0.48 -20.74 -20.46
CA ILE A 323 -1.85 -21.26 -20.63
C ILE A 323 -2.05 -21.79 -22.04
N GLN A 324 -1.72 -20.98 -23.06
CA GLN A 324 -2.02 -21.31 -24.46
C GLN A 324 -0.99 -22.27 -25.06
N TYR A 325 0.30 -22.06 -24.77
CA TYR A 325 1.39 -22.86 -25.34
C TYR A 325 1.99 -23.88 -24.38
N LYS A 326 1.48 -23.93 -23.13
CA LYS A 326 1.98 -24.83 -22.07
C LYS A 326 3.50 -24.74 -21.88
N ILE A 327 4.07 -23.54 -22.07
CA ILE A 327 5.48 -23.27 -21.85
C ILE A 327 5.68 -22.94 -20.37
N PRO A 328 6.55 -23.66 -19.63
CA PRO A 328 6.84 -23.32 -18.25
C PRO A 328 7.56 -21.98 -18.13
N VAL A 329 7.08 -21.12 -17.23
CA VAL A 329 7.58 -19.76 -17.00
C VAL A 329 8.01 -19.60 -15.56
N ALA A 330 9.17 -18.98 -15.33
CA ALA A 330 9.62 -18.58 -13.99
C ALA A 330 9.53 -17.06 -13.86
N ILE A 331 8.90 -16.59 -12.79
CA ILE A 331 8.73 -15.17 -12.47
C ILE A 331 9.47 -14.89 -11.16
N PHE A 332 10.50 -14.06 -11.22
CA PHE A 332 11.20 -13.55 -10.04
C PHE A 332 10.66 -12.15 -9.74
N SER A 333 9.83 -12.07 -8.70
CA SER A 333 9.15 -10.85 -8.27
C SER A 333 9.88 -10.24 -7.08
N LEU A 334 10.54 -9.13 -7.29
CA LEU A 334 11.32 -8.45 -6.26
C LEU A 334 10.56 -7.30 -5.61
N GLU A 335 9.46 -6.86 -6.23
CA GLU A 335 8.61 -5.77 -5.75
C GLU A 335 7.29 -6.27 -5.16
N MET A 336 6.63 -7.21 -5.85
CA MET A 336 5.29 -7.67 -5.49
C MET A 336 5.29 -9.06 -4.86
N SER A 337 4.34 -9.32 -3.95
CA SER A 337 4.15 -10.65 -3.39
C SER A 337 3.51 -11.62 -4.40
N GLU A 338 3.74 -12.92 -4.20
CA GLU A 338 3.12 -13.99 -5.00
C GLU A 338 1.60 -13.82 -5.09
N GLN A 339 0.94 -13.53 -3.96
CA GLN A 339 -0.51 -13.36 -3.86
C GLN A 339 -1.04 -12.23 -4.75
N GLN A 340 -0.32 -11.11 -4.81
CA GLN A 340 -0.70 -9.97 -5.65
C GLN A 340 -0.56 -10.31 -7.14
N LEU A 341 0.50 -11.03 -7.52
CA LEU A 341 0.70 -11.49 -8.90
C LEU A 341 -0.37 -12.48 -9.33
N VAL A 342 -0.66 -13.49 -8.50
CA VAL A 342 -1.70 -14.49 -8.76
C VAL A 342 -3.06 -13.85 -8.92
N THR A 343 -3.38 -12.85 -8.10
CA THR A 343 -4.63 -12.10 -8.21
C THR A 343 -4.71 -11.37 -9.56
N ARG A 344 -3.65 -10.70 -10.02
CA ARG A 344 -3.61 -10.05 -11.34
C ARG A 344 -3.77 -11.05 -12.50
N LEU A 345 -3.09 -12.19 -12.43
CA LEU A 345 -3.22 -13.28 -13.40
C LEU A 345 -4.67 -13.78 -13.48
N LEU A 346 -5.31 -13.98 -12.32
CA LEU A 346 -6.69 -14.43 -12.22
C LEU A 346 -7.68 -13.39 -12.79
N CYS A 347 -7.48 -12.11 -12.51
CA CYS A 347 -8.31 -11.03 -13.05
C CYS A 347 -8.21 -10.95 -14.58
N SER A 348 -6.98 -11.03 -15.11
CA SER A 348 -6.71 -11.01 -16.54
C SER A 348 -7.31 -12.22 -17.25
N GLU A 349 -7.20 -13.42 -16.67
CA GLU A 349 -7.78 -14.66 -17.24
C GLU A 349 -9.30 -14.63 -17.20
N ALA A 350 -9.88 -14.42 -16.01
CA ALA A 350 -11.32 -14.39 -15.82
C ALA A 350 -11.98 -13.21 -16.55
N SER A 351 -11.17 -12.19 -16.94
CA SER A 351 -11.60 -10.89 -17.45
C SER A 351 -12.62 -10.25 -16.47
N VAL A 352 -12.25 -10.30 -15.19
CA VAL A 352 -12.99 -9.77 -14.05
C VAL A 352 -12.24 -8.57 -13.51
N ASP A 353 -13.01 -7.60 -13.03
CA ASP A 353 -12.48 -6.42 -12.37
C ASP A 353 -11.68 -6.80 -11.11
N SER A 354 -10.43 -6.34 -11.07
CA SER A 354 -9.49 -6.65 -10.00
C SER A 354 -9.91 -6.10 -8.66
N TYR A 355 -10.59 -4.97 -8.65
CA TYR A 355 -11.13 -4.38 -7.44
C TYR A 355 -12.30 -5.23 -6.89
N ARG A 356 -13.22 -5.69 -7.74
CA ARG A 356 -14.32 -6.59 -7.32
C ARG A 356 -13.80 -7.93 -6.77
N LEU A 357 -12.77 -8.49 -7.39
CA LEU A 357 -12.15 -9.73 -6.91
C LEU A 357 -11.51 -9.54 -5.52
N ARG A 358 -10.80 -8.42 -5.30
CA ARG A 358 -10.17 -8.13 -3.99
C ARG A 358 -11.18 -7.86 -2.87
N THR A 359 -12.28 -7.19 -3.20
CA THR A 359 -13.31 -6.80 -2.21
C THR A 359 -14.38 -7.85 -2.00
N GLY A 360 -14.39 -8.93 -2.79
CA GLY A 360 -15.41 -9.98 -2.74
C GLY A 360 -16.78 -9.55 -3.29
N LEU A 361 -16.86 -8.38 -3.93
CA LEU A 361 -18.08 -7.81 -4.52
C LEU A 361 -18.33 -8.37 -5.93
N LEU A 362 -18.23 -9.69 -6.08
CA LEU A 362 -18.39 -10.39 -7.35
C LEU A 362 -19.87 -10.57 -7.69
N LYS A 363 -20.21 -10.35 -8.96
CA LYS A 363 -21.53 -10.68 -9.50
C LYS A 363 -21.68 -12.20 -9.64
N ASP A 364 -22.90 -12.72 -9.54
CA ASP A 364 -23.19 -14.16 -9.70
C ASP A 364 -22.65 -14.74 -11.02
N ALA A 365 -22.66 -13.94 -12.10
CA ALA A 365 -22.12 -14.34 -13.40
C ALA A 365 -20.58 -14.33 -13.50
N GLU A 366 -19.88 -13.71 -12.55
CA GLU A 366 -18.41 -13.64 -12.51
C GLU A 366 -17.82 -14.90 -11.85
N TRP A 367 -18.53 -15.54 -10.90
CA TRP A 367 -18.08 -16.74 -10.21
C TRP A 367 -17.71 -17.91 -11.14
N PRO A 368 -18.52 -18.27 -12.16
CA PRO A 368 -18.16 -19.33 -13.10
C PRO A 368 -16.88 -19.02 -13.89
N ARG A 369 -16.68 -17.75 -14.27
CA ARG A 369 -15.50 -17.30 -15.03
C ARG A 369 -14.24 -17.37 -14.19
N ILE A 370 -14.33 -17.01 -12.92
CA ILE A 370 -13.23 -17.16 -11.96
C ILE A 370 -12.89 -18.62 -11.74
N ALA A 371 -13.90 -19.48 -11.53
CA ALA A 371 -13.67 -20.92 -11.36
C ALA A 371 -12.98 -21.54 -12.59
N GLN A 372 -13.40 -21.16 -13.80
CA GLN A 372 -12.75 -21.59 -15.04
C GLN A 372 -11.30 -21.10 -15.13
N ALA A 373 -11.07 -19.82 -14.82
CA ALA A 373 -9.73 -19.21 -14.83
C ALA A 373 -8.79 -19.84 -13.79
N MET A 374 -9.29 -20.18 -12.59
CA MET A 374 -8.54 -20.92 -11.58
C MET A 374 -8.12 -22.30 -12.08
N GLY A 375 -9.01 -23.00 -12.79
CA GLY A 375 -8.69 -24.27 -13.43
C GLY A 375 -7.55 -24.14 -14.45
N ALA A 376 -7.66 -23.16 -15.36
CA ALA A 376 -6.63 -22.89 -16.36
C ALA A 376 -5.28 -22.50 -15.75
N LEU A 377 -5.28 -21.68 -14.68
CA LEU A 377 -4.07 -21.25 -13.97
C LEU A 377 -3.46 -22.37 -13.13
N SER A 378 -4.27 -23.25 -12.54
CA SER A 378 -3.79 -24.42 -11.79
C SER A 378 -3.02 -25.39 -12.69
N GLU A 379 -3.41 -25.51 -13.96
CA GLU A 379 -2.68 -26.29 -14.96
C GLU A 379 -1.50 -25.53 -15.60
N ALA A 380 -1.41 -24.21 -15.39
CA ALA A 380 -0.35 -23.39 -15.94
C ALA A 380 0.95 -23.62 -15.16
N GLN A 381 2.03 -23.91 -15.88
CA GLN A 381 3.36 -24.11 -15.30
C GLN A 381 4.06 -22.76 -15.04
N ILE A 382 3.45 -21.93 -14.21
CA ILE A 382 4.01 -20.64 -13.77
C ILE A 382 4.61 -20.81 -12.38
N TYR A 383 5.91 -20.59 -12.25
CA TYR A 383 6.65 -20.67 -10.99
C TYR A 383 6.98 -19.25 -10.52
N ILE A 384 6.48 -18.85 -9.36
CA ILE A 384 6.70 -17.53 -8.80
C ILE A 384 7.69 -17.63 -7.65
N ASP A 385 8.63 -16.70 -7.59
CA ASP A 385 9.58 -16.52 -6.50
C ASP A 385 9.55 -15.05 -6.07
N ASP A 386 8.95 -14.80 -4.90
CA ASP A 386 8.82 -13.47 -4.30
C ASP A 386 9.86 -13.21 -3.18
N SER A 387 10.93 -14.01 -3.16
CA SER A 387 12.01 -13.82 -2.18
C SER A 387 12.62 -12.41 -2.32
N PRO A 388 12.69 -11.61 -1.23
CA PRO A 388 13.28 -10.29 -1.31
C PRO A 388 14.80 -10.38 -1.52
N ASN A 389 15.38 -9.42 -2.25
CA ASN A 389 16.83 -9.26 -2.43
C ASN A 389 17.57 -10.45 -3.09
N VAL A 390 16.92 -11.19 -4.01
CA VAL A 390 17.56 -12.33 -4.70
C VAL A 390 18.76 -11.89 -5.53
N SER A 391 19.89 -12.58 -5.34
CA SER A 391 21.07 -12.39 -6.17
C SER A 391 20.96 -13.11 -7.52
N VAL A 392 21.70 -12.64 -8.54
CA VAL A 392 21.74 -13.29 -9.86
C VAL A 392 22.20 -14.76 -9.77
N MET A 393 23.06 -15.09 -8.81
CA MET A 393 23.57 -16.45 -8.64
C MET A 393 22.50 -17.40 -8.07
N GLU A 394 21.71 -16.94 -7.11
CA GLU A 394 20.58 -17.70 -6.56
C GLU A 394 19.50 -17.90 -7.63
N MET A 395 19.17 -16.85 -8.37
CA MET A 395 18.25 -16.92 -9.52
C MET A 395 18.73 -17.95 -10.55
N ARG A 396 20.01 -17.92 -10.92
CA ARG A 396 20.63 -18.88 -11.84
C ARG A 396 20.51 -20.32 -11.33
N THR A 397 20.72 -20.52 -10.04
CA THR A 397 20.62 -21.86 -9.41
C THR A 397 19.18 -22.38 -9.47
N LYS A 398 18.19 -21.55 -9.11
CA LYS A 398 16.77 -21.89 -9.17
C LYS A 398 16.32 -22.16 -10.62
N ALA A 399 16.72 -21.30 -11.55
CA ALA A 399 16.40 -21.43 -12.98
C ALA A 399 16.98 -22.71 -13.60
N ARG A 400 18.22 -23.08 -13.29
CA ARG A 400 18.83 -24.35 -13.73
C ARG A 400 18.06 -25.57 -13.22
N ARG A 401 17.67 -25.55 -11.93
CA ARG A 401 16.88 -26.63 -11.34
C ARG A 401 15.53 -26.78 -12.05
N LEU A 402 14.83 -25.68 -12.28
CA LEU A 402 13.55 -25.67 -13.01
C LEU A 402 13.71 -26.08 -14.47
N LYS A 403 14.80 -25.67 -15.14
CA LYS A 403 15.10 -26.11 -16.51
C LYS A 403 15.28 -27.62 -16.59
N SER A 404 16.02 -28.21 -15.64
CA SER A 404 16.23 -29.66 -15.60
C SER A 404 14.97 -30.44 -15.24
N ALA A 405 14.12 -29.93 -14.36
CA ALA A 405 12.95 -30.65 -13.86
C ALA A 405 11.73 -30.52 -14.78
N ASN A 406 11.51 -29.32 -15.35
CA ASN A 406 10.26 -28.97 -16.04
C ASN A 406 10.50 -28.36 -17.42
N ASN A 407 11.72 -28.37 -17.94
CA ASN A 407 12.08 -27.78 -19.23
C ASN A 407 11.64 -26.30 -19.38
N LEU A 408 11.93 -25.50 -18.35
CA LEU A 408 11.70 -24.04 -18.31
C LEU A 408 11.95 -23.37 -19.66
N GLY A 409 10.99 -22.58 -20.15
CA GLY A 409 11.03 -21.94 -21.46
C GLY A 409 11.10 -20.41 -21.46
N LEU A 410 10.78 -19.76 -20.33
CA LEU A 410 10.83 -18.31 -20.20
C LEU A 410 11.16 -17.91 -18.76
N ILE A 411 11.98 -16.86 -18.60
CA ILE A 411 12.23 -16.21 -17.31
C ILE A 411 11.76 -14.76 -17.38
N ILE A 412 11.10 -14.29 -16.33
CA ILE A 412 10.70 -12.90 -16.13
C ILE A 412 11.29 -12.40 -14.81
N VAL A 413 11.87 -11.21 -14.82
CA VAL A 413 12.43 -10.54 -13.63
C VAL A 413 11.77 -9.17 -13.46
N ASP A 414 11.11 -8.94 -12.32
CA ASP A 414 10.38 -7.71 -12.01
C ASP A 414 10.83 -7.11 -10.67
N TYR A 415 11.67 -6.07 -10.62
CA TYR A 415 12.42 -5.42 -11.70
C TYR A 415 13.92 -5.34 -11.36
N LEU A 416 14.76 -5.19 -12.38
CA LEU A 416 16.23 -5.38 -12.32
C LEU A 416 16.93 -4.64 -11.18
N GLN A 417 16.51 -3.40 -10.94
CA GLN A 417 17.14 -2.52 -9.97
C GLN A 417 16.97 -3.03 -8.53
N LEU A 418 16.02 -3.92 -8.21
CA LEU A 418 15.89 -4.48 -6.86
C LEU A 418 16.82 -5.67 -6.60
N MET A 419 17.59 -6.11 -7.60
CA MET A 419 18.59 -7.16 -7.42
C MET A 419 19.84 -6.62 -6.72
N GLN A 420 20.43 -7.44 -5.83
CA GLN A 420 21.70 -7.12 -5.19
C GLN A 420 22.89 -7.65 -6.01
N GLY A 421 23.86 -6.79 -6.27
CA GLY A 421 25.19 -7.16 -6.77
C GLY A 421 26.22 -7.28 -5.65
N ARG A 422 27.46 -7.62 -6.04
CA ARG A 422 28.54 -7.94 -5.08
C ARG A 422 29.19 -6.71 -4.42
N ASN A 423 29.08 -5.52 -5.02
CA ASN A 423 29.78 -4.30 -4.59
C ASN A 423 28.78 -3.14 -4.40
N GLN A 424 28.75 -2.52 -3.22
CA GLN A 424 27.79 -1.46 -2.86
C GLN A 424 28.23 -0.03 -3.24
N GLU A 425 29.48 0.20 -3.65
CA GLU A 425 30.01 1.56 -3.80
C GLU A 425 29.59 2.26 -5.11
N ASN A 426 29.19 1.53 -6.15
CA ASN A 426 28.82 2.13 -7.43
C ASN A 426 27.67 1.40 -8.13
N ARG A 427 26.48 2.02 -8.04
CA ARG A 427 25.22 1.48 -8.56
C ARG A 427 25.22 1.18 -10.06
N VAL A 428 25.89 2.01 -10.87
CA VAL A 428 26.01 1.80 -12.32
C VAL A 428 26.76 0.50 -12.64
N GLN A 429 27.81 0.22 -11.86
CA GLN A 429 28.59 -1.01 -12.01
C GLN A 429 27.77 -2.23 -11.58
N GLU A 430 27.00 -2.10 -10.51
CA GLU A 430 26.10 -3.15 -10.01
C GLU A 430 25.06 -3.56 -11.05
N VAL A 431 24.35 -2.59 -11.63
CA VAL A 431 23.35 -2.82 -12.69
C VAL A 431 23.99 -3.44 -13.93
N SER A 432 25.22 -3.02 -14.26
CA SER A 432 26.01 -3.59 -15.36
C SER A 432 26.39 -5.06 -15.12
N ASP A 433 26.71 -5.43 -13.88
CA ASP A 433 27.01 -6.82 -13.52
C ASP A 433 25.75 -7.69 -13.55
N ILE A 434 24.62 -7.15 -13.10
CA ILE A 434 23.31 -7.82 -13.16
C ILE A 434 22.91 -8.07 -14.61
N SER A 435 22.99 -7.06 -15.48
CA SER A 435 22.66 -7.18 -16.90
C SER A 435 23.47 -8.27 -17.60
N ARG A 436 24.80 -8.25 -17.42
CA ARG A 436 25.70 -9.27 -17.99
C ARG A 436 25.42 -10.66 -17.43
N GLY A 437 25.09 -10.74 -16.14
CA GLY A 437 24.71 -11.99 -15.49
C GLY A 437 23.44 -12.60 -16.08
N LEU A 438 22.41 -11.79 -16.32
CA LEU A 438 21.16 -12.23 -16.95
C LEU A 438 21.35 -12.60 -18.42
N LYS A 439 22.16 -11.83 -19.15
CA LYS A 439 22.53 -12.18 -20.53
C LYS A 439 23.24 -13.54 -20.61
N SER A 440 24.15 -13.78 -19.66
CA SER A 440 24.85 -15.05 -19.54
C SER A 440 23.90 -16.18 -19.19
N LEU A 441 22.94 -15.95 -18.28
CA LEU A 441 21.90 -16.91 -17.92
C LEU A 441 21.03 -17.29 -19.12
N ALA A 442 20.58 -16.30 -19.90
CA ALA A 442 19.77 -16.50 -21.10
C ALA A 442 20.51 -17.37 -22.13
N ARG A 443 21.79 -17.08 -22.39
CA ARG A 443 22.63 -17.84 -23.32
C ARG A 443 22.91 -19.26 -22.83
N GLU A 444 23.17 -19.41 -21.54
CA GLU A 444 23.48 -20.71 -20.95
C GLU A 444 22.26 -21.65 -20.99
N LEU A 445 21.09 -21.17 -20.57
CA LEU A 445 19.88 -21.96 -20.56
C LEU A 445 19.19 -22.05 -21.93
N GLN A 446 19.66 -21.25 -22.90
CA GLN A 446 19.08 -21.11 -24.24
C GLN A 446 17.58 -20.77 -24.21
N ILE A 447 17.19 -19.86 -23.31
CA ILE A 447 15.81 -19.40 -23.18
C ILE A 447 15.74 -17.87 -23.12
N PRO A 448 14.63 -17.27 -23.57
CA PRO A 448 14.38 -15.85 -23.40
C PRO A 448 14.33 -15.47 -21.91
N VAL A 449 14.94 -14.34 -21.59
CA VAL A 449 14.87 -13.68 -20.28
C VAL A 449 14.31 -12.28 -20.52
N ILE A 450 13.14 -12.01 -19.96
CA ILE A 450 12.51 -10.69 -19.95
C ILE A 450 12.84 -10.04 -18.62
N ALA A 451 13.35 -8.81 -18.66
CA ALA A 451 13.68 -8.08 -17.47
C ALA A 451 13.04 -6.70 -17.51
N CYS A 452 12.20 -6.40 -16.50
CA CYS A 452 11.64 -5.07 -16.33
C CYS A 452 12.74 -4.11 -15.87
N SER A 453 12.81 -2.94 -16.51
CA SER A 453 13.66 -1.85 -16.06
C SER A 453 12.81 -0.62 -15.85
N GLN A 454 13.09 0.11 -14.77
CA GLN A 454 12.61 1.48 -14.64
C GLN A 454 13.39 2.40 -15.59
N LEU A 455 12.73 3.48 -16.02
CA LEU A 455 13.32 4.54 -16.82
C LEU A 455 13.71 5.72 -15.93
N SER A 456 14.66 6.52 -16.42
CA SER A 456 14.90 7.85 -15.89
C SER A 456 13.76 8.80 -16.28
N ARG A 457 13.75 10.00 -15.68
CA ARG A 457 12.70 11.01 -15.85
C ARG A 457 12.87 11.91 -17.07
N GLU A 458 13.89 11.66 -17.89
CA GLU A 458 14.14 12.44 -19.10
C GLU A 458 13.02 12.39 -20.17
N PRO A 459 12.24 11.29 -20.35
CA PRO A 459 11.09 11.31 -21.26
C PRO A 459 10.05 12.37 -20.87
N GLU A 460 9.79 12.55 -19.58
CA GLU A 460 8.74 13.47 -19.07
C GLU A 460 9.01 14.93 -19.43
N LYS A 461 10.28 15.32 -19.57
CA LYS A 461 10.67 16.68 -19.95
C LYS A 461 10.55 16.95 -21.45
N ARG A 462 10.48 15.89 -22.27
CA ARG A 462 10.38 16.01 -23.73
C ARG A 462 8.93 16.23 -24.12
N THR A 463 8.69 17.06 -25.13
CA THR A 463 7.33 17.38 -25.62
C THR A 463 6.54 16.16 -26.11
N ASP A 464 7.21 15.11 -26.58
CA ASP A 464 6.58 13.89 -27.08
C ASP A 464 6.33 12.84 -25.97
N HIS A 465 7.02 12.95 -24.83
CA HIS A 465 6.95 12.00 -23.69
C HIS A 465 7.25 10.52 -24.00
N ARG A 466 7.44 10.14 -25.27
CA ARG A 466 7.75 8.78 -25.71
C ARG A 466 9.16 8.37 -25.30
N PRO A 467 9.34 7.27 -24.55
CA PRO A 467 10.65 6.79 -24.14
C PRO A 467 11.58 6.46 -25.31
N GLN A 468 12.87 6.69 -25.10
CA GLN A 468 13.95 6.37 -26.03
C GLN A 468 15.10 5.66 -25.30
N LEU A 469 16.04 5.07 -26.04
CA LEU A 469 17.11 4.25 -25.45
C LEU A 469 17.95 4.98 -24.40
N SER A 470 18.21 6.28 -24.61
CA SER A 470 18.97 7.11 -23.65
C SER A 470 18.30 7.24 -22.29
N ASP A 471 16.99 6.96 -22.20
CA ASP A 471 16.23 7.13 -20.96
C ASP A 471 16.45 5.98 -19.97
N LEU A 472 17.12 4.90 -20.38
CA LEU A 472 17.61 3.83 -19.51
C LEU A 472 18.81 4.31 -18.64
N ARG A 473 18.86 5.58 -18.23
CA ARG A 473 20.00 6.20 -17.54
C ARG A 473 20.37 5.45 -16.25
N GLU A 474 21.67 5.42 -15.95
CA GLU A 474 22.37 4.48 -15.03
C GLU A 474 22.69 3.10 -15.64
N SER A 475 22.29 2.85 -16.91
CA SER A 475 22.41 1.52 -17.52
C SER A 475 22.77 1.51 -19.02
N GLY A 476 23.76 2.30 -19.46
CA GLY A 476 24.27 2.21 -20.85
C GLY A 476 24.66 0.77 -21.26
N THR A 477 24.99 -0.07 -20.28
CA THR A 477 25.20 -1.52 -20.43
C THR A 477 23.92 -2.31 -20.70
N LEU A 478 22.76 -1.96 -20.11
CA LEU A 478 21.47 -2.60 -20.43
C LEU A 478 21.12 -2.39 -21.89
N GLU A 479 21.33 -1.18 -22.43
CA GLU A 479 21.13 -0.93 -23.85
C GLU A 479 22.03 -1.85 -24.69
N GLN A 480 23.31 -1.95 -24.37
CA GLN A 480 24.27 -2.75 -25.14
C GLN A 480 23.98 -4.25 -25.07
N ASP A 481 23.74 -4.80 -23.88
CA ASP A 481 23.59 -6.22 -23.61
C ASP A 481 22.24 -6.80 -24.10
N SER A 482 21.20 -5.96 -24.15
CA SER A 482 19.87 -6.36 -24.60
C SER A 482 19.83 -6.70 -26.09
N ASP A 483 19.09 -7.76 -26.43
CA ASP A 483 18.78 -8.13 -27.82
C ASP A 483 17.56 -7.38 -28.36
N LEU A 484 16.59 -7.11 -27.49
CA LEU A 484 15.33 -6.44 -27.77
C LEU A 484 15.05 -5.45 -26.64
N VAL A 485 14.63 -4.23 -26.97
CA VAL A 485 14.16 -3.24 -26.01
C VAL A 485 12.76 -2.79 -26.41
N LEU A 486 11.82 -2.98 -25.49
CA LEU A 486 10.43 -2.56 -25.63
C LEU A 486 10.14 -1.45 -24.64
N PHE A 487 9.50 -0.37 -25.10
CA PHE A 487 8.91 0.64 -24.22
C PHE A 487 7.39 0.58 -24.31
N ILE A 488 6.74 0.92 -23.20
CA ILE A 488 5.30 1.08 -23.12
C ILE A 488 5.01 2.57 -23.00
N TYR A 489 4.21 3.10 -23.92
CA TYR A 489 3.75 4.48 -23.88
C TYR A 489 2.22 4.50 -23.91
N ARG A 490 1.60 5.26 -23.01
CA ARG A 490 0.15 5.45 -22.97
C ARG A 490 -0.15 6.94 -22.98
N GLU A 491 -0.73 7.42 -24.07
CA GLU A 491 -0.94 8.85 -24.31
C GLU A 491 -1.84 9.49 -23.24
N ARG A 492 -2.84 8.76 -22.76
CA ARG A 492 -3.78 9.24 -21.73
C ARG A 492 -3.12 9.66 -20.42
N PHE A 493 -1.87 9.24 -20.18
CA PHE A 493 -1.12 9.70 -19.00
C PHE A 493 -0.52 11.08 -19.21
N TYR A 494 -0.31 11.54 -20.44
CA TYR A 494 0.32 12.84 -20.69
C TYR A 494 -0.65 13.88 -21.25
N ASN A 495 -1.82 13.43 -21.71
CA ASN A 495 -2.82 14.26 -22.35
C ASN A 495 -4.22 13.93 -21.81
N ASP A 496 -4.83 14.88 -21.12
CA ASP A 496 -6.18 14.76 -20.55
C ASP A 496 -7.30 14.84 -21.61
N ASN A 497 -6.99 15.32 -22.81
CA ASN A 497 -7.94 15.52 -23.92
C ASN A 497 -7.89 14.40 -24.97
N VAL A 498 -7.40 13.21 -24.60
CA VAL A 498 -7.39 12.04 -25.50
C VAL A 498 -8.82 11.61 -25.78
N ALA A 499 -9.12 11.38 -27.06
CA ALA A 499 -10.43 10.88 -27.49
C ALA A 499 -10.74 9.53 -26.81
N GLU A 500 -12.00 9.30 -26.45
CA GLU A 500 -12.39 8.16 -25.61
C GLU A 500 -12.03 6.80 -26.25
N ASP A 501 -12.09 6.70 -27.58
CA ASP A 501 -11.69 5.52 -28.35
C ASP A 501 -10.17 5.23 -28.29
N LYS A 502 -9.36 6.24 -27.99
CA LYS A 502 -7.89 6.12 -27.87
C LYS A 502 -7.42 6.06 -26.42
N ARG A 503 -8.31 6.30 -25.46
CA ARG A 503 -7.96 6.40 -24.04
C ARG A 503 -7.25 5.15 -23.51
N ASN A 504 -7.70 3.98 -23.94
CA ASN A 504 -7.17 2.70 -23.49
C ASN A 504 -6.05 2.15 -24.39
N LEU A 505 -5.58 2.91 -25.39
CA LEU A 505 -4.48 2.48 -26.24
C LEU A 505 -3.13 2.58 -25.50
N ALA A 506 -2.32 1.56 -25.69
CA ALA A 506 -0.93 1.49 -25.28
C ALA A 506 -0.06 1.23 -26.51
N GLU A 507 0.85 2.15 -26.78
CA GLU A 507 1.87 2.04 -27.82
C GLU A 507 3.04 1.21 -27.27
N ILE A 508 3.30 0.06 -27.88
CA ILE A 508 4.47 -0.77 -27.60
C ILE A 508 5.54 -0.41 -28.63
N ILE A 509 6.59 0.26 -28.18
CA ILE A 509 7.66 0.79 -29.01
C ILE A 509 8.83 -0.19 -28.98
N ILE A 510 9.16 -0.77 -30.13
CA ILE A 510 10.35 -1.59 -30.33
C ILE A 510 11.52 -0.65 -30.63
N ALA A 511 12.18 -0.17 -29.58
CA ALA A 511 13.27 0.80 -29.70
C ALA A 511 14.59 0.17 -30.15
N LYS A 512 14.81 -1.12 -29.85
CA LYS A 512 15.97 -1.88 -30.31
C LYS A 512 15.54 -3.30 -30.64
N HIS A 513 16.02 -3.83 -31.76
CA HIS A 513 15.85 -5.23 -32.12
C HIS A 513 17.07 -5.70 -32.90
N ARG A 514 17.89 -6.60 -32.33
CA ARG A 514 19.11 -7.08 -32.99
C ARG A 514 18.85 -7.93 -34.24
N ASN A 515 17.68 -8.58 -34.31
CA ASN A 515 17.35 -9.59 -35.31
C ASN A 515 16.17 -9.19 -36.22
N GLY A 516 15.76 -7.93 -36.23
CA GLY A 516 14.64 -7.48 -37.04
C GLY A 516 14.38 -5.99 -36.96
N PRO A 517 13.28 -5.50 -37.56
CA PRO A 517 13.00 -4.08 -37.62
C PRO A 517 12.61 -3.52 -36.24
N THR A 518 12.99 -2.27 -36.01
CA THR A 518 12.38 -1.40 -34.99
C THR A 518 11.04 -0.87 -35.48
N GLY A 519 10.20 -0.40 -34.58
CA GLY A 519 8.89 0.12 -34.94
C GLY A 519 8.00 0.25 -33.72
N LYS A 520 6.70 0.32 -33.96
CA LYS A 520 5.71 0.37 -32.89
C LYS A 520 4.42 -0.32 -33.31
N PHE A 521 3.71 -0.86 -32.34
CA PHE A 521 2.38 -1.40 -32.51
C PHE A 521 1.51 -1.01 -31.31
N GLU A 522 0.19 -1.09 -31.48
CA GLU A 522 -0.76 -0.67 -30.47
C GLU A 522 -1.46 -1.90 -29.87
N LEU A 523 -1.62 -1.87 -28.56
CA LEU A 523 -2.45 -2.79 -27.79
C LEU A 523 -3.52 -1.99 -27.05
N LEU A 524 -4.62 -2.65 -26.71
CA LEU A 524 -5.58 -2.11 -25.75
C LEU A 524 -5.16 -2.52 -24.35
N PHE A 525 -5.11 -1.59 -23.41
CA PHE A 525 -4.95 -1.90 -21.99
C PHE A 525 -6.26 -1.67 -21.24
N ILE A 526 -6.79 -2.74 -20.66
CA ILE A 526 -8.00 -2.76 -19.84
C ILE A 526 -7.55 -2.69 -18.38
N ASP A 527 -7.63 -1.49 -17.79
CA ASP A 527 -7.08 -1.21 -16.47
C ASP A 527 -7.72 -2.06 -15.37
N GLU A 528 -9.04 -2.23 -15.43
CA GLU A 528 -9.84 -2.97 -14.44
C GLU A 528 -9.40 -4.43 -14.35
N GLN A 529 -8.96 -5.01 -15.48
CA GLN A 529 -8.56 -6.41 -15.59
C GLN A 529 -7.03 -6.57 -15.53
N THR A 530 -6.28 -5.46 -15.51
CA THR A 530 -4.82 -5.43 -15.69
C THR A 530 -4.35 -6.18 -16.94
N LYS A 531 -5.11 -6.04 -18.05
CA LYS A 531 -5.00 -6.88 -19.24
C LYS A 531 -4.60 -6.09 -20.48
N PHE A 532 -3.62 -6.61 -21.22
CA PHE A 532 -3.32 -6.17 -22.57
C PHE A 532 -4.07 -7.08 -23.57
N ALA A 533 -4.78 -6.46 -24.51
CA ALA A 533 -5.54 -7.13 -25.55
C ALA A 533 -5.16 -6.59 -26.94
N ASN A 534 -5.39 -7.41 -27.98
CA ASN A 534 -5.17 -6.99 -29.35
C ASN A 534 -6.21 -5.94 -29.78
N VAL A 535 -5.77 -4.94 -30.53
CA VAL A 535 -6.67 -3.95 -31.15
C VAL A 535 -7.31 -4.56 -32.38
N ASP A 536 -8.64 -4.70 -32.39
CA ASP A 536 -9.36 -5.11 -33.59
C ASP A 536 -9.53 -3.91 -34.54
N ARG A 537 -8.79 -3.91 -35.64
CA ARG A 537 -8.83 -2.85 -36.67
C ARG A 537 -9.82 -3.16 -37.81
N ARG A 538 -10.65 -4.21 -37.72
CA ARG A 538 -11.50 -4.67 -38.84
C ARG A 538 -12.82 -3.92 -39.03
N ARG A 539 -13.12 -2.87 -38.26
CA ARG A 539 -14.28 -1.99 -38.51
C ARG A 539 -13.83 -0.70 -39.18
N GLY A 540 -13.53 -0.78 -40.47
CA GLY A 540 -13.04 0.37 -41.24
C GLY A 540 -12.78 0.06 -42.72
N THR A 541 -13.68 -0.67 -43.37
CA THR A 541 -13.89 -0.68 -44.84
C THR A 541 -15.35 -0.98 -45.11
#